data_AF-A0A399SLR8-F1
#
_entry.id   AF-A0A399SLR8-F1
#
_cell.length_a   1.000
_cell.length_b   1.000
_cell.length_c   1.000
_cell.angle_alpha   90.00
_cell.angle_beta   90.00
_cell.angle_gamma   90.00
#
_symmetry.space_group_name_H-M   'P 1'
#
loop_
_entity.id
_entity.type
_entity.pdbx_description
1 polymer ?
#
loop_
_entity_poly.entity_id
_entity_poly.type
_entity_poly.pdbx_seq_one_letter_code
_entity_poly.pdbx_strand_id
1 'polypeptide(L)'
;TPARTRDPLVPPPRRLLRLGPVAAVVAGALLVAGLGTASASGLLTDDDSWRSREPTSTPGPPSTRDPRIGMPVPAFTADPPARMHEELTDAEVAASLRESADALWGMVLLQRPDAVRPDLPVERVLEGEEWVRQQAACLTESGVRVQVIGTGEDTRLGMHSADVAVDYACAVRFPTRPAGPLTDAALGWLHDYFVDFLIPCYASAGAPYDGEVPDLDAFIAGSRAGVPWQPTASASDGVLESRCPSAPASLR
;
A
#
# COMPACT_ATOMS: atom_id res chain seq x y z
N THR A 1 -62.07 -45.08 -15.61
CA THR A 1 -60.81 -45.72 -16.04
C THR A 1 -59.65 -45.04 -15.34
N PRO A 2 -59.09 -45.58 -14.25
CA PRO A 2 -58.00 -44.92 -13.54
C PRO A 2 -56.65 -45.22 -14.21
N ALA A 3 -55.91 -44.17 -14.56
CA ALA A 3 -54.59 -44.27 -15.16
C ALA A 3 -53.49 -44.20 -14.08
N ARG A 4 -52.67 -45.25 -14.11
CA ARG A 4 -51.41 -45.52 -13.41
C ARG A 4 -50.61 -44.32 -12.89
N THR A 5 -50.35 -44.39 -11.59
CA THR A 5 -49.12 -43.96 -10.91
C THR A 5 -47.85 -44.39 -11.67
N ARG A 6 -46.91 -43.46 -11.85
CA ARG A 6 -45.50 -43.76 -12.15
C ARG A 6 -44.65 -43.11 -11.06
N ASP A 7 -44.03 -43.97 -10.26
CA ASP A 7 -43.00 -43.60 -9.31
C ASP A 7 -41.70 -43.15 -10.02
N PRO A 8 -40.87 -42.34 -9.34
CA PRO A 8 -39.73 -41.63 -9.90
C PRO A 8 -38.51 -42.51 -10.18
N LEU A 9 -37.80 -42.18 -11.25
CA LEU A 9 -36.51 -42.77 -11.64
C LEU A 9 -35.40 -42.31 -10.67
N VAL A 10 -34.89 -43.24 -9.86
CA VAL A 10 -33.70 -43.07 -9.03
C VAL A 10 -32.45 -43.28 -9.90
N PRO A 11 -31.48 -42.33 -9.95
CA PRO A 11 -30.21 -42.54 -10.64
C PRO A 11 -29.26 -43.43 -9.80
N PRO A 12 -28.45 -44.30 -10.44
CA PRO A 12 -27.55 -45.21 -9.74
C PRO A 12 -26.33 -44.48 -9.13
N PRO A 13 -25.79 -44.98 -8.00
CA PRO A 13 -24.65 -44.37 -7.32
C PRO A 13 -23.34 -44.56 -8.10
N ARG A 14 -22.60 -43.47 -8.31
CA ARG A 14 -21.25 -43.48 -8.90
C ARG A 14 -20.25 -43.98 -7.86
N ARG A 15 -19.51 -45.05 -8.22
CA ARG A 15 -18.44 -45.64 -7.42
C ARG A 15 -17.29 -44.64 -7.24
N LEU A 16 -16.93 -44.38 -5.99
CA LEU A 16 -15.73 -43.67 -5.57
C LEU A 16 -14.50 -44.56 -5.82
N LEU A 17 -13.58 -44.10 -6.67
CA LEU A 17 -12.23 -44.65 -6.75
C LEU A 17 -11.36 -43.90 -5.73
N ARG A 18 -11.03 -44.58 -4.63
CA ARG A 18 -9.94 -44.22 -3.72
C ARG A 18 -8.73 -45.11 -4.01
N LEU A 19 -7.60 -44.50 -4.32
CA LEU A 19 -6.20 -45.00 -4.27
C LEU A 19 -5.38 -43.73 -4.51
N GLY A 20 -4.43 -43.25 -3.72
CA GLY A 20 -3.64 -43.72 -2.58
C GLY A 20 -2.38 -42.81 -2.57
N PRO A 21 -1.74 -42.54 -1.42
CA PRO A 21 -0.69 -41.52 -1.33
C PRO A 21 0.67 -42.09 -1.76
N VAL A 22 1.37 -41.40 -2.67
CA VAL A 22 2.79 -41.68 -2.94
C VAL A 22 3.58 -40.42 -2.64
N ALA A 23 4.26 -40.48 -1.49
CA ALA A 23 5.29 -39.55 -1.08
C ALA A 23 6.54 -39.73 -1.95
N ALA A 24 7.20 -38.62 -2.30
CA ALA A 24 8.59 -38.64 -2.74
C ALA A 24 9.30 -37.40 -2.19
N VAL A 25 10.05 -37.63 -1.12
CA VAL A 25 11.04 -36.72 -0.52
C VAL A 25 12.33 -36.85 -1.34
N VAL A 26 12.90 -35.73 -1.78
CA VAL A 26 14.32 -35.69 -2.21
C VAL A 26 14.99 -34.50 -1.54
N ALA A 27 15.79 -34.80 -0.53
CA ALA A 27 16.80 -33.92 0.04
C ALA A 27 18.07 -33.98 -0.81
N GLY A 28 18.72 -32.84 -1.03
CA GLY A 28 20.01 -32.76 -1.71
C GLY A 28 20.86 -31.67 -1.07
N ALA A 29 21.64 -32.05 -0.06
CA ALA A 29 22.71 -31.25 0.52
C ALA A 29 24.02 -31.55 -0.23
N LEU A 30 24.74 -30.50 -0.65
CA LEU A 30 26.15 -30.59 -1.04
C LEU A 30 26.93 -29.45 -0.37
N LEU A 31 27.90 -29.87 0.46
CA LEU A 31 28.89 -29.05 1.14
C LEU A 31 30.23 -29.07 0.36
N VAL A 32 31.06 -28.07 0.69
CA VAL A 32 32.54 -28.09 0.76
C VAL A 32 33.33 -27.35 -0.34
N ALA A 33 33.82 -26.17 0.11
CA ALA A 33 35.18 -25.60 0.07
C ALA A 33 35.90 -25.24 -1.25
N GLY A 34 36.39 -24.00 -1.24
CA GLY A 34 37.56 -23.54 -1.98
C GLY A 34 38.19 -22.32 -1.28
N LEU A 35 39.15 -22.58 -0.38
CA LEU A 35 40.09 -21.58 0.17
C LEU A 35 41.21 -21.37 -0.85
N GLY A 36 41.55 -20.12 -1.15
CA GLY A 36 42.66 -19.73 -2.02
C GLY A 36 43.35 -18.46 -1.52
N THR A 37 44.57 -18.64 -1.04
CA THR A 37 45.58 -17.72 -0.49
C THR A 37 45.84 -16.45 -1.32
N ALA A 38 45.83 -15.26 -0.73
CA ALA A 38 46.97 -14.50 -0.18
C ALA A 38 48.04 -14.06 -1.20
N SER A 39 48.24 -12.74 -1.30
CA SER A 39 49.51 -12.12 -1.71
C SER A 39 49.72 -10.88 -0.87
N ALA A 40 50.80 -10.93 -0.08
CA ALA A 40 51.37 -9.83 0.68
C ALA A 40 52.46 -9.13 -0.15
N SER A 41 52.72 -7.86 0.19
CA SER A 41 54.02 -7.14 0.19
C SER A 41 53.75 -5.65 -0.02
N GLY A 42 53.78 -4.83 1.04
CA GLY A 42 54.93 -3.98 1.38
C GLY A 42 54.45 -2.52 1.30
N LEU A 43 54.88 -1.53 2.07
CA LEU A 43 56.11 -1.35 2.83
C LEU A 43 55.81 -0.24 3.87
N LEU A 44 56.30 -0.40 5.09
CA LEU A 44 56.26 0.59 6.17
C LEU A 44 57.24 1.73 5.86
N THR A 45 56.78 2.97 6.00
CA THR A 45 57.63 4.07 6.46
C THR A 45 56.92 4.76 7.61
N ASP A 46 57.44 4.49 8.81
CA ASP A 46 57.33 5.31 10.00
C ASP A 46 57.80 6.74 9.68
N ASP A 47 56.99 7.74 10.03
CA ASP A 47 57.49 9.06 10.40
C ASP A 47 56.63 9.59 11.55
N ASP A 48 56.98 9.13 12.75
CA ASP A 48 56.56 9.69 14.03
C ASP A 48 57.23 11.06 14.20
N SER A 49 56.57 12.12 13.71
CA SER A 49 56.88 13.50 14.13
C SER A 49 55.79 14.04 15.06
N TRP A 50 55.82 13.53 16.29
CA TRP A 50 55.18 14.17 17.43
C TRP A 50 55.79 15.56 17.68
N ARG A 51 55.11 16.62 17.24
CA ARG A 51 55.08 17.90 17.95
C ARG A 51 53.65 18.42 18.01
N SER A 52 53.17 18.47 19.25
CA SER A 52 51.95 19.10 19.72
C SER A 52 51.62 20.41 18.98
N ARG A 53 50.48 20.45 18.32
CA ARG A 53 49.68 21.67 18.15
C ARG A 53 48.34 21.42 18.82
N GLU A 54 48.13 22.05 19.97
CA GLU A 54 46.79 22.25 20.52
C GLU A 54 45.86 22.76 19.40
N PRO A 55 44.66 22.20 19.21
CA PRO A 55 43.65 22.86 18.44
C PRO A 55 43.16 24.04 19.28
N THR A 56 43.76 25.21 19.08
CA THR A 56 43.15 26.47 19.47
C THR A 56 41.89 26.64 18.62
N SER A 57 40.76 26.13 19.12
CA SER A 57 39.43 26.44 18.64
C SER A 57 39.23 27.94 18.76
N THR A 58 39.59 28.68 17.71
CA THR A 58 39.14 30.05 17.52
C THR A 58 37.69 29.95 17.08
N PRO A 59 36.72 30.56 17.78
CA PRO A 59 35.36 30.65 17.27
C PRO A 59 35.41 31.40 15.93
N GLY A 60 35.12 30.67 14.84
CA GLY A 60 34.86 31.32 13.56
C GLY A 60 33.66 32.26 13.70
N PRO A 61 33.62 33.37 12.94
CA PRO A 61 32.46 34.25 12.93
C PRO A 61 31.19 33.43 12.67
N PRO A 62 30.04 33.80 13.28
CA PRO A 62 28.80 33.05 13.11
C PRO A 62 28.53 32.89 11.60
N SER A 63 28.41 31.64 11.17
CA SER A 63 28.12 31.29 9.78
C SER A 63 26.94 32.13 9.30
N THR A 64 27.18 32.94 8.28
CA THR A 64 26.14 33.67 7.57
C THR A 64 25.08 32.67 7.13
N ARG A 65 23.81 32.90 7.51
CA ARG A 65 22.64 32.10 7.08
C ARG A 65 22.74 31.85 5.58
N ASP A 66 22.92 30.59 5.17
CA ASP A 66 22.93 30.23 3.75
C ASP A 66 21.58 30.58 3.14
N PRO A 67 21.50 31.52 2.18
CA PRO A 67 20.23 31.92 1.56
C PRO A 67 19.58 30.79 0.75
N ARG A 68 20.25 29.65 0.55
CA ARG A 68 19.66 28.44 -0.05
C ARG A 68 18.87 27.58 0.93
N ILE A 69 19.06 27.78 2.23
CA ILE A 69 18.23 27.15 3.25
C ILE A 69 17.00 28.03 3.40
N GLY A 70 15.99 27.77 2.56
CA GLY A 70 14.64 28.28 2.78
C GLY A 70 14.23 28.02 4.23
N MET A 71 13.43 28.93 4.80
CA MET A 71 12.89 28.73 6.14
C MET A 71 12.30 27.32 6.22
N PRO A 72 12.67 26.52 7.23
CA PRO A 72 12.14 25.17 7.35
C PRO A 72 10.62 25.29 7.44
N VAL A 73 9.92 24.65 6.52
CA VAL A 73 8.46 24.52 6.58
C VAL A 73 8.16 23.84 7.92
N PRO A 74 7.34 24.45 8.80
CA PRO A 74 6.96 23.82 10.04
C PRO A 74 6.35 22.45 9.74
N ALA A 75 6.69 21.43 10.52
CA ALA A 75 5.98 20.17 10.42
C ALA A 75 4.51 20.39 10.83
N PHE A 76 3.58 19.70 10.18
CA PHE A 76 2.21 19.63 10.69
C PHE A 76 2.19 18.79 11.96
N THR A 77 1.79 19.40 13.08
CA THR A 77 1.88 18.79 14.42
C THR A 77 0.53 18.47 15.06
N ALA A 78 -0.59 18.71 14.36
CA ALA A 78 -1.90 18.37 14.91
C ALA A 78 -2.09 16.84 14.84
N ASP A 79 -2.39 16.23 15.98
CA ASP A 79 -2.67 14.80 16.06
C ASP A 79 -3.95 14.46 15.28
N PRO A 80 -3.97 13.36 14.51
CA PRO A 80 -5.18 12.91 13.84
C PRO A 80 -6.27 12.56 14.87
N PRO A 81 -7.55 12.77 14.54
CA PRO A 81 -8.63 12.35 15.41
C PRO A 81 -8.63 10.82 15.57
N ALA A 82 -9.05 10.36 16.75
CA ALA A 82 -9.08 8.93 17.07
C ALA A 82 -9.95 8.09 16.12
N ARG A 83 -10.97 8.70 15.49
CA ARG A 83 -11.77 8.08 14.42
C ARG A 83 -11.65 8.87 13.14
N MET A 84 -10.94 8.30 12.17
CA MET A 84 -10.78 8.90 10.84
C MET A 84 -12.01 8.70 9.97
N HIS A 85 -12.62 7.52 10.03
CA HIS A 85 -13.71 7.12 9.14
C HIS A 85 -14.96 6.78 9.93
N GLU A 86 -16.12 7.01 9.31
CA GLU A 86 -17.39 6.47 9.76
C GLU A 86 -17.42 4.96 9.57
N GLU A 87 -18.17 4.27 10.44
CA GLU A 87 -18.36 2.83 10.33
C GLU A 87 -19.43 2.52 9.28
N LEU A 88 -19.07 1.69 8.30
CA LEU A 88 -20.03 1.19 7.31
C LEU A 88 -20.89 0.08 7.91
N THR A 89 -22.18 0.11 7.59
CA THR A 89 -23.10 -1.00 7.83
C THR A 89 -22.75 -2.21 6.95
N ASP A 90 -23.22 -3.40 7.33
CA ASP A 90 -22.96 -4.62 6.54
C ASP A 90 -23.48 -4.53 5.11
N ALA A 91 -24.60 -3.83 4.90
CA ALA A 91 -25.17 -3.61 3.58
C ALA A 91 -24.28 -2.70 2.71
N GLU A 92 -23.71 -1.64 3.30
CA GLU A 92 -22.78 -0.74 2.62
C GLU A 92 -21.46 -1.43 2.32
N VAL A 93 -20.94 -2.24 3.26
CA VAL A 93 -19.75 -3.07 3.01
C VAL A 93 -20.01 -4.01 1.84
N ALA A 94 -21.13 -4.73 1.82
CA ALA A 94 -21.46 -5.63 0.72
C ALA A 94 -21.63 -4.89 -0.63
N ALA A 95 -22.14 -3.66 -0.62
CA ALA A 95 -22.24 -2.82 -1.81
C ALA A 95 -20.86 -2.38 -2.31
N SER A 96 -20.00 -1.88 -1.42
CA SER A 96 -18.65 -1.42 -1.75
C SER A 96 -17.75 -2.56 -2.25
N LEU A 97 -17.85 -3.76 -1.66
CA LEU A 97 -17.14 -4.94 -2.15
C LEU A 97 -17.57 -5.34 -3.56
N ARG A 98 -18.86 -5.21 -3.87
CA ARG A 98 -19.39 -5.48 -5.22
C ARG A 98 -18.87 -4.47 -6.23
N GLU A 99 -18.91 -3.18 -5.90
CA GLU A 99 -18.38 -2.12 -6.75
C GLU A 99 -16.87 -2.31 -7.01
N SER A 100 -16.11 -2.65 -5.97
CA SER A 100 -14.69 -2.98 -6.09
C SER A 100 -14.44 -4.16 -7.01
N ALA A 101 -15.23 -5.23 -6.88
CA ALA A 101 -15.17 -6.38 -7.77
C ALA A 101 -15.54 -6.00 -9.21
N ASP A 102 -16.52 -5.12 -9.43
CA ASP A 102 -16.91 -4.64 -10.76
C ASP A 102 -15.78 -3.82 -11.41
N ALA A 103 -15.14 -2.93 -10.65
CA ALA A 103 -13.99 -2.15 -11.10
C ALA A 103 -12.79 -3.04 -11.47
N LEU A 104 -12.46 -4.01 -10.63
CA LEU A 104 -11.41 -5.00 -10.91
C LEU A 104 -11.73 -5.83 -12.16
N TRP A 105 -12.99 -6.22 -12.34
CA TRP A 105 -13.40 -6.93 -13.55
C TRP A 105 -13.26 -6.06 -14.80
N GLY A 106 -13.55 -4.76 -14.71
CA GLY A 106 -13.27 -3.80 -15.77
C GLY A 106 -11.79 -3.82 -16.20
N MET A 107 -10.86 -3.90 -15.24
CA MET A 107 -9.43 -4.03 -15.53
C MET A 107 -9.07 -5.34 -16.23
N VAL A 108 -9.74 -6.45 -15.88
CA VAL A 108 -9.57 -7.72 -16.60
C VAL A 108 -9.98 -7.57 -18.06
N LEU A 109 -11.14 -6.96 -18.33
CA LEU A 109 -11.65 -6.78 -19.69
C LEU A 109 -10.75 -5.90 -20.57
N LEU A 110 -10.02 -4.95 -20.00
CA LEU A 110 -9.04 -4.15 -20.75
C LEU A 110 -7.90 -5.00 -21.33
N GLN A 111 -7.51 -6.09 -20.66
CA GLN A 111 -6.44 -6.99 -21.13
C GLN A 111 -6.98 -8.27 -21.77
N ARG A 112 -8.19 -8.67 -21.41
CA ARG A 112 -8.90 -9.87 -21.87
C ARG A 112 -10.35 -9.51 -22.27
N PRO A 113 -10.58 -8.89 -23.43
CA PRO A 113 -11.90 -8.38 -23.81
C PRO A 113 -13.00 -9.44 -23.89
N ASP A 114 -12.64 -10.67 -24.26
CA ASP A 114 -13.58 -11.79 -24.41
C ASP A 114 -13.71 -12.63 -23.12
N ALA A 115 -13.15 -12.17 -21.99
CA ALA A 115 -13.24 -12.89 -20.74
C ALA A 115 -14.68 -12.92 -20.22
N VAL A 116 -15.06 -14.07 -19.66
CA VAL A 116 -16.34 -14.24 -18.96
C VAL A 116 -16.10 -14.15 -17.46
N ARG A 117 -16.89 -13.32 -16.77
CA ARG A 117 -16.74 -13.11 -15.33
C ARG A 117 -17.04 -14.40 -14.57
N PRO A 118 -16.09 -14.93 -13.78
CA PRO A 118 -16.38 -16.06 -12.92
C PRO A 118 -17.26 -15.63 -11.74
N ASP A 119 -18.16 -16.50 -11.32
CA ASP A 119 -18.93 -16.34 -10.09
C ASP A 119 -18.05 -16.77 -8.91
N LEU A 120 -17.56 -15.78 -8.15
CA LEU A 120 -16.66 -15.99 -7.03
C LEU A 120 -17.29 -15.44 -5.74
N PRO A 121 -17.43 -16.27 -4.68
CA PRO A 121 -17.88 -15.76 -3.40
C PRO A 121 -16.77 -14.96 -2.71
N VAL A 122 -17.16 -13.96 -1.93
CA VAL A 122 -16.29 -13.41 -0.88
C VAL A 122 -16.17 -14.47 0.20
N GLU A 123 -14.97 -15.01 0.39
CA GLU A 123 -14.73 -16.05 1.38
C GLU A 123 -14.45 -15.44 2.75
N ARG A 124 -13.57 -14.43 2.81
CA ARG A 124 -13.22 -13.73 4.05
C ARG A 124 -12.82 -12.28 3.77
N VAL A 125 -13.34 -11.36 4.56
CA VAL A 125 -12.86 -9.96 4.60
C VAL A 125 -11.71 -9.90 5.61
N LEU A 126 -10.53 -9.46 5.16
CA LEU A 126 -9.29 -9.50 5.94
C LEU A 126 -8.67 -8.12 6.06
N GLU A 127 -7.76 -7.93 7.00
CA GLU A 127 -7.07 -6.65 7.20
C GLU A 127 -5.58 -6.86 7.49
N GLY A 128 -4.80 -5.80 7.29
CA GLY A 128 -3.37 -5.72 7.60
C GLY A 128 -2.56 -6.92 7.11
N GLU A 129 -1.72 -7.45 7.99
CA GLU A 129 -0.82 -8.56 7.67
C GLU A 129 -1.55 -9.86 7.30
N GLU A 130 -2.73 -10.14 7.86
CA GLU A 130 -3.49 -11.36 7.50
C GLU A 130 -3.94 -11.31 6.03
N TRP A 131 -4.43 -10.15 5.58
CA TRP A 131 -4.81 -9.95 4.18
C TRP A 131 -3.62 -10.21 3.25
N VAL A 132 -2.45 -9.65 3.56
CA VAL A 132 -1.23 -9.85 2.75
C VAL A 132 -0.85 -11.32 2.64
N ARG A 133 -0.85 -12.05 3.76
CA ARG A 133 -0.51 -13.48 3.75
C ARG A 133 -1.53 -14.31 2.97
N GLN A 134 -2.81 -14.00 3.10
CA GLN A 134 -3.86 -14.71 2.36
C GLN A 134 -3.79 -14.44 0.86
N GLN A 135 -3.53 -13.19 0.45
CA GLN A 135 -3.31 -12.86 -0.96
C GLN A 135 -2.09 -13.60 -1.52
N ALA A 136 -0.97 -13.61 -0.78
CA ALA A 136 0.23 -14.34 -1.19
C ALA A 136 -0.04 -15.85 -1.36
N ALA A 137 -0.82 -16.43 -0.45
CA ALA A 137 -1.21 -17.84 -0.52
C ALA A 137 -2.06 -18.12 -1.78
N CYS A 138 -3.10 -17.33 -2.02
CA CYS A 138 -3.98 -17.48 -3.19
C CYS A 138 -3.21 -17.38 -4.53
N LEU A 139 -2.31 -16.39 -4.63
CA LEU A 139 -1.44 -16.21 -5.78
C LEU A 139 -0.51 -17.42 -5.97
N THR A 140 0.11 -17.89 -4.88
CA THR A 140 1.04 -19.04 -4.91
C THR A 140 0.34 -20.33 -5.31
N GLU A 141 -0.86 -20.58 -4.80
CA GLU A 141 -1.71 -21.72 -5.19
C GLU A 141 -2.06 -21.70 -6.68
N SER A 142 -2.13 -20.51 -7.28
CA SER A 142 -2.33 -20.29 -8.71
C SER A 142 -1.04 -20.35 -9.54
N GLY A 143 0.09 -20.71 -8.92
CA GLY A 143 1.40 -20.83 -9.57
C GLY A 143 2.16 -19.51 -9.72
N VAL A 144 1.66 -18.41 -9.14
CA VAL A 144 2.33 -17.10 -9.17
C VAL A 144 3.40 -17.07 -8.09
N ARG A 145 4.64 -16.72 -8.48
CA ARG A 145 5.70 -16.47 -7.50
C ARG A 145 5.52 -15.09 -6.89
N VAL A 146 5.24 -15.06 -5.60
CA VAL A 146 5.11 -13.84 -4.80
C VAL A 146 5.83 -14.04 -3.47
N GLN A 147 6.38 -12.95 -2.93
CA GLN A 147 7.03 -12.93 -1.63
C GLN A 147 6.27 -11.99 -0.71
N VAL A 148 6.20 -12.32 0.58
CA VAL A 148 5.75 -11.38 1.61
C VAL A 148 6.99 -10.66 2.14
N ILE A 149 6.93 -9.33 2.20
CA ILE A 149 8.03 -8.46 2.63
C ILE A 149 7.60 -7.73 3.89
N GLY A 150 8.48 -7.63 4.88
CA GLY A 150 8.20 -6.93 6.14
C GLY A 150 7.55 -7.82 7.21
N THR A 151 7.16 -7.19 8.32
CA THR A 151 6.50 -7.83 9.47
C THR A 151 5.58 -6.80 10.15
N GLY A 152 4.46 -7.23 10.74
CA GLY A 152 3.52 -6.31 11.39
C GLY A 152 2.86 -5.37 10.37
N GLU A 153 2.73 -4.08 10.73
CA GLU A 153 2.10 -3.05 9.88
C GLU A 153 2.86 -2.80 8.56
N ASP A 154 4.18 -3.06 8.52
CA ASP A 154 4.99 -2.91 7.31
C ASP A 154 4.88 -4.11 6.35
N THR A 155 4.04 -5.09 6.67
CA THR A 155 3.89 -6.29 5.86
C THR A 155 3.19 -5.96 4.55
N ARG A 156 3.76 -6.39 3.43
CA ARG A 156 3.23 -6.14 2.09
C ARG A 156 3.56 -7.26 1.11
N LEU A 157 2.77 -7.31 0.04
CA LEU A 157 3.10 -8.16 -1.11
C LEU A 157 4.30 -7.58 -1.85
N GLY A 158 5.27 -8.44 -2.14
CA GLY A 158 6.33 -8.15 -3.08
C GLY A 158 5.79 -8.08 -4.52
N MET A 159 6.63 -7.54 -5.39
CA MET A 159 6.37 -7.53 -6.83
C MET A 159 6.08 -8.95 -7.33
N HIS A 160 5.03 -9.09 -8.11
CA HIS A 160 4.64 -10.34 -8.76
C HIS A 160 4.15 -10.04 -10.18
N SER A 161 4.05 -11.09 -10.99
CA SER A 161 3.50 -11.02 -12.35
C SER A 161 2.50 -12.16 -12.48
N ALA A 162 1.27 -11.89 -12.07
CA ALA A 162 0.14 -12.79 -12.25
C ALA A 162 -0.59 -12.45 -13.56
N ASP A 163 -1.41 -13.39 -14.04
CA ASP A 163 -2.45 -13.04 -15.00
C ASP A 163 -3.53 -12.22 -14.28
N VAL A 164 -4.07 -11.20 -14.94
CA VAL A 164 -5.08 -10.30 -14.34
C VAL A 164 -6.33 -11.02 -13.83
N ALA A 165 -6.69 -12.16 -14.42
CA ALA A 165 -7.82 -12.96 -13.94
C ALA A 165 -7.49 -13.64 -12.60
N VAL A 166 -6.22 -13.98 -12.36
CA VAL A 166 -5.75 -14.54 -11.08
C VAL A 166 -5.75 -13.46 -10.00
N ASP A 167 -5.25 -12.25 -10.31
CA ASP A 167 -5.29 -11.12 -9.38
C ASP A 167 -6.74 -10.78 -8.99
N TYR A 168 -7.62 -10.69 -9.99
CA TYR A 168 -9.05 -10.50 -9.77
C TYR A 168 -9.63 -11.58 -8.85
N ALA A 169 -9.34 -12.86 -9.12
CA ALA A 169 -9.91 -13.95 -8.36
C ALA A 169 -9.47 -13.93 -6.90
N CYS A 170 -8.19 -13.66 -6.62
CA CYS A 170 -7.69 -13.54 -5.27
C CYS A 170 -8.29 -12.34 -4.53
N ALA A 171 -8.29 -11.16 -5.17
CA ALA A 171 -8.85 -9.94 -4.57
C ALA A 171 -10.35 -10.05 -4.24
N VAL A 172 -11.14 -10.74 -5.06
CA VAL A 172 -12.59 -10.93 -4.80
C VAL A 172 -12.86 -11.95 -3.70
N ARG A 173 -12.07 -13.04 -3.64
CA ARG A 173 -12.24 -14.07 -2.60
C ARG A 173 -11.80 -13.56 -1.23
N PHE A 174 -10.75 -12.74 -1.19
CA PHE A 174 -10.14 -12.24 0.05
C PHE A 174 -9.96 -10.71 0.04
N PRO A 175 -11.06 -9.93 0.00
CA PRO A 175 -10.97 -8.48 -0.03
C PRO A 175 -10.59 -7.91 1.35
N THR A 176 -10.18 -6.64 1.35
CA THR A 176 -10.10 -5.85 2.59
C THR A 176 -11.45 -5.25 2.97
N ARG A 177 -11.64 -4.92 4.24
CA ARG A 177 -12.82 -4.16 4.65
C ARG A 177 -12.72 -2.75 4.06
N PRO A 178 -13.73 -2.28 3.32
CA PRO A 178 -13.73 -0.91 2.84
C PRO A 178 -13.84 0.06 4.01
N ALA A 179 -13.07 1.14 3.97
CA ALA A 179 -13.23 2.25 4.89
C ALA A 179 -14.51 3.03 4.55
N GLY A 180 -15.21 3.51 5.57
CA GLY A 180 -16.30 4.46 5.36
C GLY A 180 -15.78 5.85 4.96
N PRO A 181 -16.67 6.81 4.74
CA PRO A 181 -16.25 8.19 4.48
C PRO A 181 -15.54 8.78 5.71
N LEU A 182 -14.69 9.79 5.50
CA LEU A 182 -14.06 10.51 6.60
C LEU A 182 -15.12 11.11 7.55
N THR A 183 -14.84 11.18 8.85
CA THR A 183 -15.68 11.89 9.82
C THR A 183 -15.55 13.40 9.63
N ASP A 184 -16.48 14.22 10.15
CA ASP A 184 -16.36 15.69 10.06
C ASP A 184 -15.11 16.19 10.80
N ALA A 185 -14.74 15.53 11.90
CA ALA A 185 -13.50 15.83 12.63
C ALA A 185 -12.25 15.52 11.79
N ALA A 186 -12.25 14.41 11.05
CA ALA A 186 -11.16 14.05 10.15
C ALA A 186 -11.07 14.99 8.94
N LEU A 187 -12.21 15.45 8.41
CA LEU A 187 -12.26 16.47 7.37
C LEU A 187 -11.74 17.82 7.88
N GLY A 188 -12.10 18.24 9.10
CA GLY A 188 -11.55 19.46 9.69
C GLY A 188 -10.04 19.39 9.89
N TRP A 189 -9.55 18.26 10.42
CA TRP A 189 -8.12 18.03 10.55
C TRP A 189 -7.38 18.01 9.20
N LEU A 190 -7.99 17.47 8.14
CA LEU A 190 -7.44 17.50 6.78
C LEU A 190 -7.45 18.92 6.18
N HIS A 191 -8.49 19.71 6.48
CA HIS A 191 -8.54 21.12 6.08
C HIS A 191 -7.41 21.91 6.74
N ASP A 192 -7.19 21.73 8.04
CA ASP A 192 -6.06 22.34 8.77
C ASP A 192 -4.72 21.91 8.15
N TYR A 193 -4.57 20.64 7.77
CA TYR A 193 -3.37 20.17 7.05
C TYR A 193 -3.13 20.95 5.75
N PHE A 194 -4.18 21.20 4.98
CA PHE A 194 -4.07 21.94 3.74
C PHE A 194 -3.73 23.41 3.96
N VAL A 195 -4.39 24.07 4.90
CA VAL A 195 -4.26 25.52 5.13
C VAL A 195 -3.00 25.86 5.91
N ASP A 196 -2.70 25.13 6.98
CA ASP A 196 -1.64 25.46 7.91
C ASP A 196 -0.28 24.88 7.51
N PHE A 197 -0.28 23.81 6.70
CA PHE A 197 0.95 23.14 6.27
C PHE A 197 1.14 23.17 4.74
N LEU A 198 0.23 22.56 3.98
CA LEU A 198 0.50 22.23 2.58
C LEU A 198 0.64 23.48 1.70
N ILE A 199 -0.30 24.42 1.80
CA ILE A 199 -0.27 25.67 1.04
C ILE A 199 0.97 26.53 1.38
N PRO A 200 1.31 26.76 2.66
CA PRO A 200 2.58 27.39 3.03
C PRO A 200 3.82 26.65 2.51
N CYS A 201 3.80 25.31 2.52
CA CYS A 201 4.89 24.49 2.00
C CYS A 201 5.10 24.74 0.51
N TYR A 202 4.04 24.68 -0.29
CA TYR A 202 4.04 24.98 -1.72
C TYR A 202 4.62 26.37 -2.01
N ALA A 203 4.18 27.40 -1.27
CA ALA A 203 4.72 28.75 -1.42
C ALA A 203 6.24 28.81 -1.12
N SER A 204 6.69 28.15 -0.04
CA SER A 204 8.11 28.11 0.32
C SER A 204 8.98 27.35 -0.69
N ALA A 205 8.39 26.37 -1.38
CA ALA A 205 9.04 25.57 -2.40
C ALA A 205 9.07 26.26 -3.77
N GLY A 206 8.49 27.46 -3.89
CA GLY A 206 8.43 28.23 -5.14
C GLY A 206 7.33 27.79 -6.11
N ALA A 207 6.35 27.02 -5.64
CA ALA A 207 5.22 26.51 -6.42
C ALA A 207 3.89 26.84 -5.71
N PRO A 208 3.58 28.13 -5.48
CA PRO A 208 2.41 28.51 -4.68
C PRO A 208 1.10 27.99 -5.29
N TYR A 209 0.12 27.79 -4.42
CA TYR A 209 -1.27 27.58 -4.79
C TYR A 209 -1.93 28.94 -5.06
N ASP A 210 -2.56 29.09 -6.24
CA ASP A 210 -3.16 30.35 -6.69
C ASP A 210 -4.71 30.34 -6.68
N GLY A 211 -5.33 29.24 -6.27
CA GLY A 211 -6.78 29.09 -6.24
C GLY A 211 -7.43 29.66 -4.98
N GLU A 212 -8.76 29.64 -4.96
CA GLU A 212 -9.53 29.98 -3.76
C GLU A 212 -9.49 28.82 -2.75
N VAL A 213 -9.42 29.17 -1.46
CA VAL A 213 -9.45 28.19 -0.35
C VAL A 213 -10.85 28.23 0.25
N PRO A 214 -11.61 27.12 0.22
CA PRO A 214 -12.91 27.07 0.88
C PRO A 214 -12.74 27.21 2.39
N ASP A 215 -13.71 27.86 3.04
CA ASP A 215 -13.82 27.75 4.49
C ASP A 215 -14.15 26.31 4.92
N LEU A 216 -14.02 26.04 6.21
CA LEU A 216 -14.17 24.69 6.76
C LEU A 216 -15.56 24.08 6.45
N ASP A 217 -16.63 24.87 6.60
CA ASP A 217 -17.99 24.39 6.38
C ASP A 217 -18.23 24.06 4.90
N ALA A 218 -17.76 24.91 3.99
CA ALA A 218 -17.82 24.68 2.55
C ALA A 218 -16.96 23.47 2.14
N PHE A 219 -15.78 23.29 2.75
CA PHE A 219 -14.90 22.16 2.53
C PHE A 219 -15.56 20.82 2.93
N ILE A 220 -16.15 20.77 4.12
CA ILE A 220 -16.88 19.59 4.60
C ILE A 220 -18.09 19.32 3.69
N ALA A 221 -18.91 20.33 3.40
CA ALA A 221 -20.08 20.18 2.55
C ALA A 221 -19.73 19.68 1.14
N GLY A 222 -18.67 20.23 0.52
CA GLY A 222 -18.19 19.78 -0.78
C GLY A 222 -17.72 18.32 -0.76
N SER A 223 -16.96 17.94 0.26
CA SER A 223 -16.50 16.56 0.46
C SER A 223 -17.67 15.58 0.60
N ARG A 224 -18.71 15.94 1.37
CA ARG A 224 -19.94 15.14 1.52
C ARG A 224 -20.76 15.05 0.24
N ALA A 225 -20.70 16.06 -0.62
CA ALA A 225 -21.37 16.08 -1.91
C ALA A 225 -20.61 15.29 -3.00
N GLY A 226 -19.48 14.66 -2.67
CA GLY A 226 -18.64 13.93 -3.63
C GLY A 226 -17.79 14.83 -4.51
N VAL A 227 -17.60 16.09 -4.12
CA VAL A 227 -16.75 17.07 -4.82
C VAL A 227 -15.65 17.55 -3.85
N PRO A 228 -14.73 16.66 -3.44
CA PRO A 228 -13.68 17.03 -2.50
C PRO A 228 -12.76 18.09 -3.13
N TRP A 229 -12.45 19.13 -2.36
CA TRP A 229 -11.46 20.12 -2.73
C TRP A 229 -10.08 19.69 -2.23
N GLN A 230 -9.04 19.93 -3.03
CA GLN A 230 -7.65 19.72 -2.65
C GLN A 230 -6.78 20.81 -3.30
N PRO A 231 -5.79 21.38 -2.58
CA PRO A 231 -4.91 22.36 -3.18
C PRO A 231 -3.90 21.66 -4.10
N THR A 232 -3.83 22.11 -5.36
CA THR A 232 -2.85 21.64 -6.34
C THR A 232 -1.82 22.73 -6.61
N ALA A 233 -0.53 22.41 -6.45
CA ALA A 233 0.55 23.35 -6.74
C ALA A 233 0.57 23.71 -8.24
N SER A 234 1.07 24.91 -8.56
CA SER A 234 1.25 25.40 -9.94
C SER A 234 2.27 24.57 -10.76
N ALA A 235 3.19 23.89 -10.08
CA ALA A 235 4.07 22.88 -10.64
C ALA A 235 4.13 21.69 -9.68
N SER A 236 3.91 20.46 -10.17
CA SER A 236 4.03 19.24 -9.37
C SER A 236 5.08 18.31 -9.98
N ASP A 237 6.10 18.00 -9.20
CA ASP A 237 7.05 16.93 -9.49
C ASP A 237 7.27 16.08 -8.24
N GLY A 238 7.97 14.95 -8.39
CA GLY A 238 8.25 14.07 -7.25
C GLY A 238 9.11 14.72 -6.16
N VAL A 239 9.86 15.78 -6.48
CA VAL A 239 10.67 16.51 -5.50
C VAL A 239 9.76 17.36 -4.62
N LEU A 240 8.77 18.03 -5.20
CA LEU A 240 7.77 18.78 -4.44
C LEU A 240 6.96 17.86 -3.54
N GLU A 241 6.44 16.74 -4.05
CA GLU A 241 5.67 15.78 -3.25
C GLU A 241 6.50 15.24 -2.06
N SER A 242 7.80 15.01 -2.24
CA SER A 242 8.67 14.55 -1.16
C SER A 242 8.88 15.58 -0.04
N ARG A 243 8.76 16.89 -0.36
CA ARG A 243 8.95 18.00 0.58
C ARG A 243 7.63 18.49 1.17
N CYS A 244 6.59 18.50 0.36
CA CYS A 244 5.24 18.97 0.63
C CYS A 244 4.27 17.84 0.25
N PRO A 245 4.13 16.80 1.10
CA PRO A 245 3.24 15.69 0.80
C PRO A 245 1.81 16.18 0.61
N SER A 246 1.16 15.71 -0.45
CA SER A 246 -0.22 16.09 -0.78
C SER A 246 -1.25 15.56 0.24
N ALA A 247 -0.85 14.60 1.08
CA ALA A 247 -1.67 14.06 2.15
C ALA A 247 -0.84 13.75 3.42
N PRO A 248 -1.45 13.89 4.61
CA PRO A 248 -0.81 13.54 5.86
C PRO A 248 -0.57 12.02 5.93
N ALA A 249 0.46 11.60 6.69
CA ALA A 249 0.88 10.20 6.75
C ALA A 249 -0.25 9.22 7.14
N SER A 250 -1.19 9.65 8.00
CA SER A 250 -2.32 8.83 8.43
C SER A 250 -3.38 8.57 7.35
N LEU A 251 -3.28 9.24 6.20
CA LEU A 251 -4.16 9.07 5.04
C LEU A 251 -3.40 8.54 3.81
N ARG A 252 -2.13 8.16 3.97
CA ARG A 252 -1.28 7.62 2.88
C ARG A 252 -1.16 6.10 2.94
#